data_AF-A0A328PVI3-F1
#
_entry.id   AF-A0A328PVI3-F1
#
_cell.length_a   1.000
_cell.length_b   1.000
_cell.length_c   1.000
_cell.angle_alpha   90.00
_cell.angle_beta   90.00
_cell.angle_gamma   90.00
#
_symmetry.space_group_name_H-M   'P 1'
#
loop_
_entity.id
_entity.type
_entity.pdbx_description
1 polymer ?
#
loop_
_entity_poly.entity_id
_entity_poly.type
_entity_poly.pdbx_seq_one_letter_code
_entity_poly.pdbx_strand_id
1 'polypeptide(L)'
;MLLKLVIRLSTYGQFGRPLMNYLESTSLNNETNEYIEILKLYWDINYDEVIERIEKDISKLRKGSLYYVLLSIKLSALHRLKREQEVKDTYVELRHSFGDIPQYVRG
;
A
#
# COMPACT_ATOMS: atom_id res chain seq x y z
N MET A 1 6.34 -13.60 3.74
CA MET A 1 6.27 -13.63 2.26
C MET A 1 5.91 -12.26 1.69
N LEU A 2 4.85 -11.61 2.18
CA LEU A 2 4.38 -10.28 1.75
C LEU A 2 5.47 -9.18 1.76
N LEU A 3 6.29 -9.08 2.82
CA LEU A 3 7.21 -7.95 2.98
C LEU A 3 8.34 -7.89 1.94
N LYS A 4 8.98 -9.02 1.59
CA LYS A 4 10.01 -9.07 0.54
C LYS A 4 9.42 -8.71 -0.83
N LEU A 5 8.16 -9.07 -1.04
CA LEU A 5 7.41 -8.75 -2.24
C LEU A 5 7.12 -7.24 -2.31
N VAL A 6 6.56 -6.68 -1.24
CA VAL A 6 6.31 -5.24 -1.07
C VAL A 6 7.57 -4.43 -1.34
N ILE A 7 8.72 -4.83 -0.76
CA ILE A 7 9.99 -4.14 -0.95
C ILE A 7 10.39 -4.15 -2.43
N ARG A 8 10.39 -5.33 -3.08
CA ARG A 8 10.73 -5.43 -4.52
C ARG A 8 9.81 -4.60 -5.39
N LEU A 9 8.49 -4.68 -5.18
CA LEU A 9 7.51 -3.94 -5.97
C LEU A 9 7.63 -2.42 -5.76
N SER A 10 7.90 -1.99 -4.54
CA SER A 10 8.13 -0.57 -4.22
C SER A 10 9.43 -0.05 -4.85
N THR A 11 10.48 -0.87 -4.94
CA THR A 11 11.75 -0.49 -5.59
C THR A 11 11.61 -0.29 -7.09
N TYR A 12 10.89 -1.18 -7.78
CA TYR A 12 10.80 -1.15 -9.25
C TYR A 12 9.61 -0.35 -9.79
N GLY A 13 8.65 0.01 -8.94
CA GLY A 13 7.43 0.73 -9.36
C GLY A 13 6.75 0.01 -10.54
N GLN A 14 6.29 0.78 -11.54
CA GLN A 14 5.63 0.23 -12.73
C GLN A 14 6.45 -0.81 -13.51
N PHE A 15 7.78 -0.81 -13.38
CA PHE A 15 8.65 -1.82 -14.02
C PHE A 15 8.57 -3.18 -13.31
N GLY A 16 7.93 -3.24 -12.13
CA GLY A 16 7.59 -4.48 -11.42
C GLY A 16 6.39 -5.24 -11.99
N ARG A 17 5.67 -4.70 -12.98
CA ARG A 17 4.48 -5.36 -13.58
C ARG A 17 4.72 -6.79 -14.06
N PRO A 18 5.84 -7.13 -14.75
CA PRO A 18 6.07 -8.52 -15.15
C PRO A 18 6.18 -9.48 -13.96
N LEU A 19 6.81 -9.03 -12.86
CA LEU A 19 6.90 -9.81 -11.62
C LEU A 19 5.52 -9.99 -10.98
N MET A 20 4.68 -8.95 -10.98
CA MET A 20 3.29 -9.06 -10.48
C MET A 20 2.46 -10.06 -11.28
N ASN A 21 2.48 -9.98 -12.61
CA ASN A 21 1.72 -10.90 -13.46
C ASN A 21 2.13 -12.36 -13.21
N TYR A 22 3.44 -12.59 -12.97
CA TYR A 22 3.93 -13.91 -12.56
C TYR A 22 3.36 -14.33 -11.20
N LEU A 23 3.33 -13.45 -10.21
CA LEU A 23 2.86 -13.78 -8.86
C LEU A 23 1.36 -14.09 -8.82
N GLU A 24 0.54 -13.35 -9.57
CA GLU A 24 -0.89 -13.63 -9.68
C GLU A 24 -1.17 -15.01 -10.28
N SER A 25 -0.29 -15.48 -11.18
CA SER A 25 -0.37 -16.84 -11.72
C SER A 25 -0.08 -17.94 -10.69
N THR A 26 0.41 -17.59 -9.48
CA THR A 26 0.86 -18.55 -8.45
C THR A 26 -0.08 -18.78 -7.26
N SER A 27 -1.38 -18.43 -7.37
CA SER A 27 -2.38 -18.64 -6.30
C SER A 27 -1.99 -17.98 -4.96
N LEU A 28 -1.96 -16.65 -4.95
CA LEU A 28 -1.78 -15.87 -3.74
C LEU A 28 -3.05 -15.84 -2.88
N ASN A 29 -2.90 -15.52 -1.60
CA ASN A 29 -4.06 -15.27 -0.73
C ASN A 29 -4.77 -13.94 -1.10
N ASN A 30 -6.04 -13.81 -0.73
CA ASN A 30 -6.88 -12.67 -1.10
C ASN A 30 -6.29 -11.31 -0.67
N GLU A 31 -5.71 -11.21 0.52
CA GLU A 31 -5.11 -9.95 1.01
C GLU A 31 -3.92 -9.49 0.15
N THR A 32 -3.11 -10.44 -0.32
CA THR A 32 -1.97 -10.13 -1.20
C THR A 32 -2.45 -9.73 -2.59
N ASN A 33 -3.52 -10.36 -3.10
CA ASN A 33 -4.12 -9.98 -4.39
C ASN A 33 -4.69 -8.58 -4.33
N GLU A 34 -5.43 -8.23 -3.27
CA GLU A 34 -6.00 -6.89 -3.12
C GLU A 34 -4.91 -5.81 -3.06
N TYR A 35 -3.82 -6.09 -2.35
CA TYR A 35 -2.65 -5.22 -2.33
C TYR A 35 -2.04 -4.98 -3.72
N ILE A 36 -1.91 -6.04 -4.52
CA ILE A 36 -1.37 -5.98 -5.88
C ILE A 36 -2.28 -5.14 -6.78
N GLU A 37 -3.59 -5.34 -6.69
CA GLU A 37 -4.57 -4.57 -7.46
C GLU A 37 -4.54 -3.07 -7.11
N ILE A 38 -4.46 -2.73 -5.83
CA ILE A 38 -4.30 -1.34 -5.37
C ILE A 38 -3.02 -0.71 -5.92
N LEU A 39 -1.91 -1.46 -5.93
CA LEU A 39 -0.65 -0.97 -6.51
C LEU A 39 -0.74 -0.73 -8.02
N LYS A 40 -1.43 -1.60 -8.77
CA LYS A 40 -1.64 -1.42 -10.21
C LYS A 40 -2.43 -0.15 -10.48
N LEU A 41 -3.55 0.06 -9.76
CA LEU A 41 -4.33 1.28 -9.85
C LEU A 41 -3.49 2.53 -9.56
N TYR A 42 -2.62 2.45 -8.55
CA TYR A 42 -1.70 3.53 -8.23
C TYR A 42 -0.72 3.82 -9.39
N TRP A 43 -0.19 2.78 -10.03
CA TRP A 43 0.67 2.95 -11.21
C TRP A 43 -0.07 3.44 -12.45
N ASP A 44 -1.36 3.14 -12.56
CA ASP A 44 -2.25 3.63 -13.62
C ASP A 44 -2.77 5.05 -13.34
N ILE A 45 -2.30 5.70 -12.27
CA ILE A 45 -2.63 7.09 -11.90
C ILE A 45 -4.11 7.24 -11.47
N ASN A 46 -4.78 6.15 -11.13
CA ASN A 46 -6.16 6.14 -10.64
C ASN A 46 -6.23 6.44 -9.13
N TYR A 47 -5.71 7.59 -8.70
CA TYR A 47 -5.49 7.89 -7.28
C TYR A 47 -6.77 7.97 -6.44
N ASP A 48 -7.88 8.47 -7.00
CA ASP A 48 -9.17 8.51 -6.28
C ASP A 48 -9.68 7.08 -5.99
N GLU A 49 -9.63 6.20 -6.98
CA GLU A 49 -10.03 4.79 -6.83
C GLU A 49 -9.12 4.06 -5.84
N VAL A 50 -7.80 4.32 -5.87
CA VAL A 50 -6.84 3.80 -4.90
C VAL A 50 -7.27 4.15 -3.47
N ILE A 51 -7.64 5.40 -3.23
CA ILE A 51 -8.04 5.86 -1.89
C ILE A 51 -9.34 5.16 -1.46
N GLU A 52 -10.36 5.12 -2.32
CA GLU A 52 -11.64 4.47 -2.03
C GLU A 52 -11.46 3.00 -1.64
N ARG A 53 -10.66 2.28 -2.43
CA ARG A 53 -10.40 0.85 -2.22
C ARG A 53 -9.65 0.59 -0.92
N ILE A 54 -8.66 1.42 -0.60
CA ILE A 54 -7.95 1.37 0.68
C ILE A 54 -8.94 1.62 1.83
N GLU A 55 -9.75 2.66 1.78
CA GLU A 55 -10.67 3.00 2.88
C GLU A 55 -11.73 1.91 3.14
N LYS A 56 -12.21 1.27 2.08
CA LYS A 56 -13.19 0.18 2.17
C LYS A 56 -12.67 -1.05 2.91
N ASP A 57 -11.39 -1.36 2.77
CA ASP A 57 -10.82 -2.62 3.26
C ASP A 57 -9.86 -2.46 4.44
N ILE A 58 -9.25 -1.29 4.62
CA ILE A 58 -8.25 -1.06 5.68
C ILE A 58 -8.84 -1.19 7.08
N SER A 59 -10.12 -0.87 7.27
CA SER A 59 -10.83 -1.01 8.55
C SER A 59 -10.98 -2.46 9.02
N LYS A 60 -10.91 -3.43 8.09
CA LYS A 60 -11.01 -4.86 8.37
C LYS A 60 -9.64 -5.50 8.66
N LEU A 61 -8.55 -4.80 8.35
CA LEU A 61 -7.20 -5.31 8.51
C LEU A 61 -6.71 -5.13 9.95
N ARG A 62 -5.99 -6.13 10.45
CA ARG A 62 -5.16 -5.95 11.66
C ARG A 62 -4.09 -4.89 11.38
N LYS A 63 -3.77 -4.05 12.37
CA LYS A 63 -2.65 -3.08 12.35
C LYS A 63 -1.27 -3.75 12.27
N GLY A 64 -1.00 -4.39 11.14
CA GLY A 64 0.25 -5.09 10.81
C GLY A 64 0.88 -4.52 9.55
N SER A 65 1.81 -5.27 8.94
CA SER A 65 2.61 -4.77 7.82
C SER A 65 1.76 -4.30 6.63
N LEU A 66 0.71 -5.05 6.24
CA LEU A 66 -0.15 -4.68 5.12
C LEU A 66 -0.88 -3.35 5.37
N TYR A 67 -1.39 -3.14 6.58
CA TYR A 67 -2.06 -1.90 6.99
C TYR A 67 -1.18 -0.67 6.74
N TYR A 68 0.06 -0.69 7.23
CA TYR A 68 0.97 0.46 7.08
C TYR A 68 1.43 0.68 5.64
N VAL A 69 1.57 -0.39 4.87
CA VAL A 69 1.92 -0.27 3.45
C VAL A 69 0.76 0.37 2.68
N LEU A 70 -0.49 -0.01 2.94
CA LEU A 70 -1.66 0.63 2.33
C LEU A 70 -1.79 2.10 2.75
N LEU A 71 -1.58 2.43 4.02
CA LEU A 71 -1.54 3.85 4.46
C LEU A 71 -0.45 4.64 3.74
N SER A 72 0.71 4.04 3.48
CA SER A 72 1.81 4.70 2.75
C SER A 72 1.43 4.98 1.29
N ILE A 73 0.72 4.06 0.64
CA ILE A 73 0.18 4.26 -0.72
C ILE A 73 -0.88 5.37 -0.69
N LYS A 74 -1.81 5.33 0.27
CA LYS A 74 -2.84 6.37 0.46
C LYS A 74 -2.22 7.74 0.63
N LEU A 75 -1.21 7.87 1.51
CA LEU A 75 -0.48 9.13 1.73
C LEU A 75 0.10 9.68 0.41
N SER A 76 0.72 8.81 -0.39
CA SER A 76 1.30 9.20 -1.67
C SER A 76 0.26 9.62 -2.70
N ALA A 77 -0.85 8.87 -2.81
CA ALA A 77 -1.97 9.20 -3.70
C ALA A 77 -2.61 10.55 -3.33
N LEU A 78 -2.88 10.77 -2.03
CA LEU A 78 -3.43 12.03 -1.51
C LEU A 78 -2.51 13.23 -1.80
N HIS A 79 -1.20 13.06 -1.63
CA HIS A 79 -0.22 14.09 -1.93
C HIS A 79 -0.23 14.46 -3.43
N ARG A 80 -0.31 13.47 -4.32
CA ARG A 80 -0.41 13.70 -5.77
C ARG A 80 -1.71 14.42 -6.17
N LEU A 81 -2.80 14.17 -5.44
CA LEU A 81 -4.09 14.86 -5.60
C LEU A 81 -4.16 16.22 -4.89
N LYS A 82 -3.10 16.64 -4.17
CA LYS A 82 -3.05 17.90 -3.40
C LYS A 82 -4.13 18.00 -2.30
N ARG A 83 -4.52 16.86 -1.73
CA ARG A 83 -5.50 16.77 -0.62
C ARG A 83 -4.81 16.95 0.74
N GLU A 84 -4.29 18.15 0.99
CA GLU A 84 -3.36 18.44 2.09
C GLU A 84 -3.87 18.07 3.49
N GLN A 85 -5.16 18.22 3.76
CA GLN A 85 -5.72 17.86 5.07
C GLN A 85 -5.69 16.35 5.29
N GLU A 86 -6.16 15.57 4.31
CA GLU A 86 -6.16 14.11 4.36
C GLU A 86 -4.71 13.55 4.41
N VAL A 87 -3.75 14.22 3.77
CA VAL A 87 -2.31 13.90 3.88
C VAL A 87 -1.86 14.00 5.33
N LYS A 88 -2.19 15.10 6.01
CA LYS A 88 -1.81 15.31 7.42
C LYS A 88 -2.42 14.24 8.32
N ASP A 89 -3.70 13.95 8.12
CA ASP A 89 -4.42 12.96 8.93
C ASP A 89 -3.79 11.56 8.76
N THR A 90 -3.52 11.16 7.51
CA THR A 90 -2.86 9.89 7.18
C THR A 90 -1.44 9.82 7.75
N TYR A 91 -0.69 10.93 7.70
CA TYR A 91 0.66 11.01 8.28
C TYR A 91 0.65 10.86 9.81
N VAL A 92 -0.30 11.51 10.49
CA VAL A 92 -0.44 11.42 11.94
C VAL A 92 -0.76 9.98 12.36
N GLU A 93 -1.60 9.29 11.60
CA GLU A 93 -1.91 7.87 11.82
C GLU A 93 -0.67 6.98 11.65
N LEU A 94 0.06 7.14 10.53
CA LEU A 94 1.33 6.44 10.30
C LEU A 94 2.33 6.69 11.43
N ARG A 95 2.43 7.94 11.90
CA ARG A 95 3.38 8.35 12.95
C ARG A 95 3.02 7.78 14.32
N HIS A 96 1.76 7.84 14.74
CA HIS A 96 1.33 7.29 16.04
C HIS A 96 1.61 5.80 16.15
N SER A 97 1.43 5.10 15.04
CA SER A 97 1.62 3.66 14.97
C SER A 97 3.05 3.23 14.59
N PHE A 98 3.94 4.17 14.27
CA PHE A 98 5.33 3.87 13.91
C PHE A 98 6.07 3.14 15.03
N GLY A 99 5.74 3.45 16.29
CA GLY A 99 6.26 2.77 17.48
C GLY A 99 5.92 1.27 17.54
N ASP A 100 4.84 0.84 16.88
CA ASP A 100 4.36 -0.55 16.84
C ASP A 100 4.92 -1.34 15.64
N ILE A 101 5.51 -0.66 14.66
CA ILE A 101 6.14 -1.30 13.50
C ILE A 101 7.48 -1.92 13.95
N PRO A 102 7.78 -3.20 13.68
CA PRO A 102 9.07 -3.80 14.05
C PRO A 102 10.26 -3.02 13.45
N GLN A 103 11.33 -2.85 14.23
CA GLN A 103 12.45 -1.98 13.87
C GLN A 103 13.10 -2.32 12.51
N TYR A 104 13.19 -3.61 12.16
CA TYR A 104 13.74 -4.08 10.89
C TYR A 104 12.87 -3.73 9.65
N VAL A 105 11.68 -3.16 9.84
CA VAL A 105 10.76 -2.71 8.78
C VAL A 105 10.77 -1.18 8.65
N ARG A 106 11.38 -0.46 9.60
CA ARG A 106 11.33 1.02 9.68
C ARG A 106 12.24 1.74 8.67
N GLY A 107 13.12 1.01 7.97
CA GLY A 107 14.18 1.60 7.13
C GLY A 107 15.45 1.81 7.92
#